data_AF-A0A7Y5K3Q4-F1
#
_entry.id   AF-A0A7Y5K3Q4-F1
#
_cell.length_a   1.000
_cell.length_b   1.000
_cell.length_c   1.000
_cell.angle_alpha   90.00
_cell.angle_beta   90.00
_cell.angle_gamma   90.00
#
_symmetry.space_group_name_H-M   'P 1'
#
loop_
_entity.id
_entity.type
_entity.pdbx_description
1 polymer ?
#
loop_
_entity_poly.entity_id
_entity_poly.type
_entity_poly.pdbx_seq_one_letter_code
_entity_poly.pdbx_strand_id
1 'polypeptide(L)'
;MANTTTCPACGVAASGRFCAECGTPLGDTTCASCHAQLSAGAKFCHRCGTPVGERAPRPVGERGLAGAMPWAVAAISLLALVALVAGQRFARSRPAEQQSVAAADASGGMPAAGGANVDQSPVRAPDISNLTPEEQAERLFNRVMTLFEQGDTARVQFLAPMAVEAYQRLPKKSLDDRYHLGRIGAVTGVANLAGAQADTILQQRPTHLLGLILAAQGARMRGDEGVARGYDRRLLAALPAERKAALPEYAQHENDITRAVEGARSRGQ
;
A
#
# COMPACT_ATOMS: atom_id res chain seq x y z
N MET A 1 -39.20 30.30 22.96
CA MET A 1 -39.97 29.60 21.91
C MET A 1 -39.05 28.52 21.36
N ALA A 2 -39.43 27.24 21.47
CA ALA A 2 -38.62 26.17 20.87
C ALA A 2 -38.76 26.27 19.35
N ASN A 3 -37.65 26.37 18.61
CA ASN A 3 -37.66 26.32 17.16
C ASN A 3 -38.02 24.89 16.73
N THR A 4 -39.30 24.69 16.46
CA THR A 4 -39.82 23.46 15.87
C THR A 4 -39.56 23.50 14.38
N THR A 5 -38.83 22.51 13.86
CA THR A 5 -38.54 22.36 12.43
C THR A 5 -39.18 21.07 11.94
N THR A 6 -39.72 21.10 10.73
CA THR A 6 -40.25 19.90 10.07
C THR A 6 -39.10 18.94 9.74
N CYS A 7 -39.22 17.68 10.15
CA CYS A 7 -38.20 16.68 9.86
C CYS A 7 -38.12 16.41 8.35
N PRO A 8 -36.94 16.52 7.71
CA PRO A 8 -36.81 16.32 6.26
C PRO A 8 -36.99 14.85 5.83
N ALA A 9 -36.93 13.90 6.76
CA ALA A 9 -37.04 12.47 6.44
C ALA A 9 -38.46 11.92 6.54
N CYS A 10 -39.22 12.34 7.55
CA CYS A 10 -40.56 11.79 7.85
C CYS A 10 -41.67 12.86 7.89
N GLY A 11 -41.33 14.14 7.77
CA GLY A 11 -42.30 15.23 7.68
C GLY A 11 -42.97 15.64 9.00
N VAL A 12 -42.67 14.98 10.13
CA VAL A 12 -43.26 15.37 11.43
C VAL A 12 -42.57 16.59 12.02
N ALA A 13 -43.32 17.40 12.77
CA ALA A 13 -42.78 18.50 13.55
C ALA A 13 -41.85 17.94 14.64
N ALA A 14 -40.59 18.38 14.64
CA ALA A 14 -39.61 17.89 15.60
C ALA A 14 -38.77 19.04 16.17
N SER A 15 -38.22 18.83 17.37
CA SER A 15 -37.35 19.79 18.04
C SER A 15 -36.16 19.06 18.67
N GLY A 16 -35.02 19.75 18.78
CA GLY A 16 -33.77 19.17 19.28
C GLY A 16 -32.80 18.74 18.16
N ARG A 17 -31.76 17.99 18.53
CA ARG A 17 -30.70 17.56 17.58
C ARG A 17 -31.12 16.41 16.65
N PHE A 18 -32.08 15.60 17.06
CA PHE A 18 -32.57 14.43 16.33
C PHE A 18 -34.11 14.39 16.36
N CYS A 19 -34.73 13.88 15.30
CA CYS A 19 -36.16 13.61 15.27
C CYS A 19 -36.49 12.46 16.24
N ALA A 20 -37.46 12.68 17.13
CA ALA A 20 -37.90 11.66 18.08
C ALA A 20 -38.57 10.45 17.40
N GLU A 21 -39.15 10.65 16.21
CA GLU A 21 -39.90 9.60 15.49
C GLU A 21 -39.00 8.70 14.64
N CYS A 22 -38.05 9.28 13.90
CA CYS A 22 -37.25 8.54 12.93
C CYS A 22 -35.73 8.63 13.16
N GLY A 23 -35.28 9.33 14.20
CA GLY A 23 -33.87 9.45 14.56
C GLY A 23 -33.02 10.36 13.66
N THR A 24 -33.61 10.99 12.63
CA THR A 24 -32.87 11.82 11.67
C THR A 24 -32.31 13.09 12.35
N PRO A 25 -31.02 13.45 12.14
CA PRO A 25 -30.47 14.69 12.67
C PRO A 25 -31.12 15.92 12.03
N LEU A 26 -31.53 16.88 12.85
CA LEU A 26 -32.31 18.06 12.45
C LEU A 26 -31.47 19.35 12.33
N GLY A 27 -30.16 19.27 12.56
CA GLY A 27 -29.24 20.41 12.43
C GLY A 27 -27.89 19.99 11.88
N ASP A 28 -27.00 20.96 11.72
CA ASP A 28 -25.64 20.74 11.22
C ASP A 28 -24.85 19.93 12.24
N THR A 29 -24.42 18.73 11.83
CA THR A 29 -23.61 17.84 12.67
C THR A 29 -22.30 17.52 11.98
N THR A 30 -21.28 17.14 12.75
CA THR A 30 -20.00 16.65 12.20
C THR A 30 -19.99 15.13 12.20
N CYS A 31 -19.45 14.52 11.15
CA CYS A 31 -19.23 13.08 11.08
C CYS A 31 -18.36 12.61 12.27
N ALA A 32 -18.79 11.55 12.97
CA ALA A 32 -18.03 10.99 14.10
C ALA A 32 -16.73 10.29 13.68
N SER A 33 -16.58 9.96 12.39
CA SER A 33 -15.40 9.27 11.85
C SER A 33 -14.38 10.23 11.24
N CYS A 34 -14.81 11.14 10.36
CA CYS A 34 -13.90 12.03 9.63
C CYS A 34 -14.06 13.52 9.97
N HIS A 35 -14.96 13.87 10.89
CA HIS A 35 -15.24 15.25 11.34
C HIS A 35 -15.73 16.23 10.26
N ALA A 36 -16.07 15.77 9.06
CA ALA A 36 -16.69 16.60 8.03
C ALA A 36 -18.09 17.08 8.45
N GLN A 37 -18.47 18.30 8.08
CA GLN A 37 -19.82 18.82 8.28
C GLN A 37 -20.82 18.02 7.44
N LEU A 38 -21.96 17.66 8.03
CA LEU A 38 -23.04 16.90 7.40
C LEU A 38 -24.21 17.84 7.14
N SER A 39 -24.82 17.71 5.96
CA SER A 39 -26.06 18.40 5.64
C SER A 39 -27.21 17.90 6.52
N ALA A 40 -28.15 18.78 6.84
CA ALA A 40 -29.37 18.42 7.55
C ALA A 40 -30.08 17.25 6.85
N GLY A 41 -30.40 16.19 7.60
CA GLY A 41 -31.06 15.00 7.06
C GLY A 41 -30.17 13.96 6.36
N ALA A 42 -28.84 14.12 6.32
CA ALA A 42 -27.95 13.14 5.71
C ALA A 42 -27.99 11.77 6.44
N LYS A 43 -28.22 10.68 5.70
CA LYS A 43 -28.15 9.29 6.23
C LYS A 43 -26.72 8.73 6.27
N PHE A 44 -25.84 9.23 5.41
CA PHE A 44 -24.42 8.84 5.30
C PHE A 44 -23.54 10.07 5.13
N CYS A 45 -22.28 10.00 5.56
CA CYS A 45 -21.30 11.04 5.31
C CYS A 45 -20.91 11.08 3.82
N HIS A 46 -21.10 12.22 3.17
CA HIS A 46 -20.71 12.42 1.77
C HIS A 46 -19.20 12.32 1.52
N ARG A 47 -18.37 12.41 2.59
CA ARG A 47 -16.91 12.40 2.49
C ARG A 47 -16.27 11.04 2.77
N CYS A 48 -16.82 10.26 3.70
CA CYS A 48 -16.23 8.98 4.12
C CYS A 48 -17.20 7.79 4.09
N GLY A 49 -18.47 8.00 3.75
CA GLY A 49 -19.48 6.94 3.65
C GLY A 49 -20.03 6.41 4.99
N THR A 50 -19.52 6.86 6.14
CA THR A 50 -19.99 6.40 7.45
C THR A 50 -21.47 6.76 7.68
N PRO A 51 -22.32 5.81 8.12
CA PRO A 51 -23.71 6.10 8.43
C PRO A 51 -23.84 7.11 9.57
N VAL A 52 -24.77 8.04 9.44
CA VAL A 52 -25.01 9.11 10.41
C VAL A 52 -26.02 8.61 11.43
N GLY A 53 -25.62 8.53 12.70
CA GLY A 53 -26.49 8.09 13.80
C GLY A 53 -26.11 6.75 14.43
N GLU A 54 -25.22 5.97 13.81
CA GLU A 54 -24.59 4.83 14.48
C GLU A 54 -23.44 5.32 15.36
N ARG A 55 -23.49 4.97 16.65
CA ARG A 55 -22.34 5.14 17.55
C ARG A 55 -21.19 4.32 16.96
N ALA A 56 -20.06 4.96 16.70
CA ALA A 56 -18.83 4.26 16.34
C ALA A 56 -18.62 3.07 17.29
N PRO A 57 -18.17 1.91 16.79
CA PRO A 57 -17.81 0.80 17.66
C PRO A 57 -16.82 1.33 18.72
N ARG A 58 -17.21 1.24 19.99
CA ARG A 58 -16.27 1.49 21.08
C ARG A 58 -15.08 0.56 20.85
N PRO A 59 -13.82 1.04 20.88
CA PRO A 59 -12.70 0.12 20.92
C PRO A 59 -12.94 -0.82 22.10
N VAL A 60 -12.96 -2.12 21.81
CA VAL A 60 -13.04 -3.16 22.82
C VAL A 60 -11.89 -2.91 23.76
N GLY A 61 -12.22 -2.53 24.99
CA GLY A 61 -11.25 -2.12 25.98
C GLY A 61 -10.17 -3.19 26.11
N GLU A 62 -8.92 -2.74 26.05
CA GLU A 62 -7.76 -3.47 26.53
C GLU A 62 -7.92 -3.72 28.03
N ARG A 63 -8.75 -4.69 28.37
CA ARG A 63 -8.71 -5.33 29.69
C ARG A 63 -7.48 -6.21 29.69
N GLY A 64 -6.38 -5.66 30.21
CA GLY A 64 -5.38 -6.50 30.89
C GLY A 64 -3.93 -6.18 30.58
N LEU A 65 -3.43 -4.99 30.93
CA LEU A 65 -2.00 -4.78 31.21
C LEU A 65 -1.75 -3.79 32.38
N ALA A 66 -2.78 -3.40 33.14
CA ALA A 66 -2.65 -2.44 34.24
C ALA A 66 -2.23 -3.07 35.59
N GLY A 67 -1.53 -4.22 35.57
CA GLY A 67 -1.26 -5.03 36.77
C GLY A 67 0.19 -5.46 36.99
N ALA A 68 1.18 -4.93 36.25
CA ALA A 68 2.59 -5.33 36.40
C ALA A 68 3.56 -4.12 36.42
N MET A 69 3.27 -3.16 37.30
CA MET A 69 4.26 -2.24 37.89
C MET A 69 5.07 -3.04 38.93
N PRO A 70 6.41 -2.93 39.14
CA PRO A 70 7.50 -2.20 38.50
C PRO A 70 8.65 -3.10 37.96
N TRP A 71 8.49 -4.43 37.94
CA TRP A 71 9.59 -5.36 37.63
C TRP A 71 9.93 -5.49 36.14
N ALA A 72 9.00 -5.12 35.25
CA ALA A 72 9.24 -5.12 33.81
C ALA A 72 10.34 -4.10 33.43
N VAL A 73 10.37 -2.94 34.08
CA VAL A 73 11.42 -1.93 33.87
C VAL A 73 12.76 -2.47 34.36
N ALA A 74 12.81 -3.09 35.54
CA ALA A 74 14.04 -3.69 36.06
C ALA A 74 14.58 -4.81 35.15
N ALA A 75 13.70 -5.67 34.61
CA ALA A 75 14.10 -6.72 33.68
C ALA A 75 14.63 -6.16 32.36
N ILE A 76 13.97 -5.14 31.79
CA ILE A 76 14.41 -4.47 30.55
C ILE A 76 15.73 -3.73 30.78
N SER A 77 15.88 -3.02 31.89
CA SER A 77 17.13 -2.32 32.24
C SER A 77 18.29 -3.29 32.46
N LEU A 78 18.06 -4.44 33.12
CA LEU A 78 19.08 -5.46 33.31
C LEU A 78 19.49 -6.09 31.97
N LEU A 79 18.53 -6.43 31.11
CA LEU A 79 18.80 -6.96 29.76
C LEU A 79 19.59 -5.95 28.91
N ALA A 80 19.21 -4.68 28.93
CA ALA A 80 19.92 -3.63 28.21
C ALA A 80 21.36 -3.45 28.74
N LEU A 81 21.57 -3.51 30.07
CA LEU A 81 22.89 -3.41 30.67
C LEU A 81 23.77 -4.62 30.31
N VAL A 82 23.22 -5.83 30.33
CA VAL A 82 23.94 -7.06 29.94
C VAL A 82 24.34 -7.01 28.46
N ALA A 83 23.43 -6.60 27.58
CA ALA A 83 23.72 -6.41 26.15
C ALA A 83 24.80 -5.35 25.91
N LEU A 84 24.77 -4.23 26.65
CA LEU A 84 25.75 -3.17 26.57
C LEU A 84 27.14 -3.62 27.05
N VAL A 85 27.23 -4.35 28.17
CA VAL A 85 28.50 -4.89 28.69
C VAL A 85 29.06 -5.96 27.75
N ALA A 86 28.21 -6.85 27.21
CA ALA A 86 28.64 -7.82 26.21
C ALA A 86 29.17 -7.12 24.95
N GLY A 87 28.44 -6.12 24.43
CA GLY A 87 28.86 -5.30 23.28
C GLY A 87 30.17 -4.56 23.52
N GLN A 88 30.39 -4.00 24.71
CA GLN A 88 31.65 -3.33 25.07
C GLN A 88 32.84 -4.29 25.17
N ARG A 89 32.62 -5.55 25.56
CA ARG A 89 33.67 -6.59 25.60
C ARG A 89 34.03 -7.06 24.18
N PHE A 90 33.06 -7.16 23.28
CA PHE A 90 33.31 -7.47 21.86
C PHE A 90 33.93 -6.28 21.08
N ALA A 91 33.57 -5.04 21.43
CA ALA A 91 34.15 -3.84 20.82
C ALA A 91 35.62 -3.61 21.22
N ARG A 92 36.03 -4.03 22.43
CA ARG A 92 37.43 -3.96 22.89
C ARG A 92 38.36 -5.01 22.26
N SER A 93 37.82 -5.98 21.50
CA SER A 93 38.60 -7.01 20.80
C SER A 93 38.79 -6.73 19.31
N ARG A 94 38.39 -5.56 18.81
CA ARG A 94 38.69 -5.16 17.42
C ARG A 94 40.06 -4.45 17.37
N PRO A 95 41.03 -4.94 16.58
CA PRO A 95 42.21 -4.15 16.25
C PRO A 95 41.76 -2.91 15.45
N ALA A 96 42.39 -1.78 15.75
CA ALA A 96 42.08 -0.48 15.19
C ALA A 96 42.31 -0.45 13.66
N GLU A 97 41.23 -0.24 12.90
CA GLU A 97 41.32 0.33 11.56
C GLU A 97 40.77 1.75 11.62
N GLN A 98 41.60 2.66 11.13
CA GLN A 98 41.68 4.05 11.50
C GLN A 98 40.70 4.88 10.66
N GLN A 99 39.58 5.30 11.26
CA GLN A 99 38.73 6.35 10.72
C GLN A 99 38.90 7.62 11.53
N SER A 100 39.78 8.50 11.06
CA SER A 100 39.85 9.89 11.49
C SER A 100 38.72 10.66 10.82
N VAL A 101 37.71 11.03 11.61
CA VAL A 101 36.83 12.16 11.30
C VAL A 101 37.49 13.43 11.84
N ALA A 102 37.90 14.31 10.94
CA ALA A 102 38.17 15.71 11.27
C ALA A 102 37.05 16.55 10.66
N ALA A 103 36.30 17.23 11.51
CA ALA A 103 35.44 18.33 11.13
C ALA A 103 36.26 19.62 11.14
N ALA A 104 36.19 20.41 10.06
CA ALA A 104 36.37 21.87 10.10
C ALA A 104 35.82 22.53 8.84
N ASP A 105 34.83 23.39 9.08
CA ASP A 105 34.38 24.62 8.42
C ASP A 105 34.82 25.06 7.00
N ALA A 106 33.78 25.56 6.33
CA ALA A 106 33.67 26.78 5.51
C ALA A 106 34.83 27.28 4.62
N SER A 107 34.41 27.53 3.37
CA SER A 107 34.80 28.62 2.47
C SER A 107 36.11 28.51 1.66
N GLY A 108 35.93 28.59 0.34
CA GLY A 108 36.85 29.31 -0.55
C GLY A 108 37.91 28.47 -1.26
N GLY A 109 37.85 28.49 -2.60
CA GLY A 109 39.03 28.31 -3.45
C GLY A 109 39.03 27.04 -4.29
N MET A 110 38.85 27.21 -5.60
CA MET A 110 39.28 26.22 -6.60
C MET A 110 40.77 25.92 -6.44
N PRO A 111 41.20 24.72 -6.87
CA PRO A 111 42.18 24.73 -7.95
C PRO A 111 41.79 23.81 -9.11
N ALA A 112 42.21 24.25 -10.29
CA ALA A 112 42.11 23.54 -11.54
C ALA A 112 43.18 22.46 -11.69
N ALA A 113 42.90 21.56 -12.64
CA ALA A 113 43.79 20.67 -13.39
C ALA A 113 44.16 19.30 -12.77
N GLY A 114 43.73 18.25 -13.49
CA GLY A 114 44.13 16.85 -13.32
C GLY A 114 43.15 15.93 -14.04
N GLY A 115 43.30 15.83 -15.37
CA GLY A 115 42.30 15.23 -16.26
C GLY A 115 42.17 13.70 -16.14
N ALA A 116 40.92 13.26 -16.06
CA ALA A 116 40.42 12.03 -16.65
C ALA A 116 39.00 12.36 -17.14
N ASN A 117 38.74 12.17 -18.44
CA ASN A 117 37.46 12.47 -19.08
C ASN A 117 36.34 11.64 -18.44
N VAL A 118 35.67 12.23 -17.45
CA VAL A 118 34.29 11.86 -17.13
C VAL A 118 33.45 12.67 -18.09
N ASP A 119 32.86 11.99 -19.06
CA ASP A 119 31.81 12.54 -19.91
C ASP A 119 30.67 13.03 -18.99
N GLN A 120 30.72 14.30 -18.60
CA GLN A 120 29.67 15.01 -17.90
C GLN A 120 28.64 15.48 -18.92
N SER A 121 28.11 14.54 -19.70
CA SER A 121 26.87 14.78 -20.41
C SER A 121 25.75 14.86 -19.36
N PRO A 122 24.96 15.96 -19.28
CA PRO A 122 23.78 15.97 -18.44
C PRO A 122 22.92 14.79 -18.88
N VAL A 123 22.55 13.91 -17.95
CA VAL A 123 21.66 12.78 -18.22
C VAL A 123 20.37 13.34 -18.80
N ARG A 124 20.27 13.34 -20.13
CA ARG A 124 19.09 13.83 -20.82
C ARG A 124 17.97 12.89 -20.45
N ALA A 125 16.88 13.43 -19.89
CA ALA A 125 15.70 12.62 -19.62
C ALA A 125 15.32 11.89 -20.93
N PRO A 126 15.10 10.56 -20.89
CA PRO A 126 14.75 9.80 -22.09
C PRO A 126 13.57 10.46 -22.81
N ASP A 127 13.71 10.73 -24.11
CA ASP A 127 12.61 11.29 -24.91
C ASP A 127 11.53 10.23 -25.12
N ILE A 128 10.38 10.43 -24.48
CA ILE A 128 9.23 9.53 -24.50
C ILE A 128 8.16 9.95 -25.51
N SER A 129 8.37 11.08 -26.21
CA SER A 129 7.33 11.70 -27.05
C SER A 129 7.00 10.87 -28.30
N ASN A 130 7.88 9.95 -28.68
CA ASN A 130 7.72 9.07 -29.84
C ASN A 130 7.18 7.67 -29.49
N LEU A 131 6.88 7.41 -28.22
CA LEU A 131 6.37 6.11 -27.76
C LEU A 131 4.85 6.05 -27.83
N THR A 132 4.30 4.85 -28.07
CA THR A 132 2.85 4.63 -27.95
C THR A 132 2.39 4.83 -26.49
N PRO A 133 1.10 5.12 -26.24
CA PRO A 133 0.58 5.21 -24.87
C PRO A 133 0.87 3.96 -24.03
N GLU A 134 0.80 2.78 -24.64
CA GLU A 134 1.10 1.48 -24.03
C GLU A 134 2.59 1.39 -23.63
N GLU A 135 3.51 1.71 -24.54
CA GLU A 135 4.95 1.70 -24.28
C GLU A 135 5.36 2.71 -23.20
N GLN A 136 4.69 3.87 -23.17
CA GLN A 136 4.90 4.86 -22.11
C GLN A 136 4.47 4.31 -20.75
N ALA A 137 3.31 3.66 -20.67
CA ALA A 137 2.81 3.04 -19.44
C ALA A 137 3.73 1.90 -18.97
N GLU A 138 4.19 1.05 -19.90
CA GLU A 138 5.10 -0.06 -19.61
C GLU A 138 6.46 0.43 -19.09
N ARG A 139 7.03 1.49 -19.68
CA ARG A 139 8.27 2.08 -19.17
C ARG A 139 8.13 2.61 -17.76
N LEU A 140 7.01 3.28 -17.46
CA LEU A 140 6.72 3.76 -16.11
C LEU A 140 6.56 2.59 -15.13
N PHE A 141 5.86 1.53 -15.53
CA PHE A 141 5.74 0.29 -14.75
C PHE A 141 7.10 -0.32 -14.43
N ASN A 142 7.92 -0.56 -15.45
CA ASN A 142 9.25 -1.15 -15.30
C ASN A 142 10.10 -0.32 -14.35
N ARG A 143 10.04 1.02 -14.46
CA ARG A 143 10.76 1.90 -13.55
C ARG A 143 10.26 1.82 -12.11
N VAL A 144 8.94 1.75 -11.89
CA VAL A 144 8.35 1.55 -10.55
C VAL A 144 8.81 0.22 -9.96
N MET A 145 8.77 -0.87 -10.72
CA MET A 145 9.16 -2.19 -10.22
C MET A 145 10.65 -2.27 -9.92
N THR A 146 11.52 -1.69 -10.77
CA THR A 146 12.96 -1.59 -10.47
C THR A 146 13.23 -0.82 -9.17
N LEU A 147 12.56 0.31 -8.95
CA LEU A 147 12.73 1.11 -7.73
C LEU A 147 12.24 0.34 -6.49
N PHE A 148 11.13 -0.40 -6.63
CA PHE A 148 10.60 -1.24 -5.56
C PHE A 148 11.58 -2.36 -5.18
N GLU A 149 12.17 -3.03 -6.16
CA GLU A 149 13.18 -4.08 -5.93
C GLU A 149 14.46 -3.52 -5.28
N GLN A 150 14.80 -2.26 -5.56
CA GLN A 150 15.89 -1.53 -4.91
C GLN A 150 15.56 -1.08 -3.48
N GLY A 151 14.31 -1.22 -3.04
CA GLY A 151 13.85 -0.74 -1.74
C GLY A 151 13.65 0.79 -1.65
N ASP A 152 13.68 1.50 -2.79
CA ASP A 152 13.51 2.96 -2.84
C ASP A 152 12.02 3.34 -2.80
N THR A 153 11.41 3.12 -1.64
CA THR A 153 9.97 3.31 -1.42
C THR A 153 9.53 4.76 -1.61
N ALA A 154 10.40 5.74 -1.33
CA ALA A 154 10.10 7.15 -1.52
C ALA A 154 9.90 7.48 -3.01
N ARG A 155 10.78 6.98 -3.89
CA ARG A 155 10.62 7.20 -5.34
C ARG A 155 9.50 6.36 -5.93
N VAL A 156 9.23 5.17 -5.39
CA VAL A 156 8.05 4.38 -5.77
C VAL A 156 6.77 5.18 -5.51
N GLN A 157 6.61 5.74 -4.31
CA GLN A 157 5.45 6.57 -3.94
C GLN A 157 5.29 7.78 -4.86
N PHE A 158 6.40 8.42 -5.24
CA PHE A 158 6.38 9.57 -6.15
C PHE A 158 6.03 9.20 -7.60
N LEU A 159 6.58 8.10 -8.13
CA LEU A 159 6.45 7.72 -9.53
C LEU A 159 5.13 6.97 -9.84
N ALA A 160 4.65 6.18 -8.89
CA ALA A 160 3.50 5.30 -9.10
C ALA A 160 2.22 6.00 -9.55
N PRO A 161 1.83 7.19 -9.06
CA PRO A 161 0.65 7.89 -9.56
C PRO A 161 0.71 8.17 -11.07
N MET A 162 1.88 8.54 -11.60
CA MET A 162 2.06 8.75 -13.04
C MET A 162 1.91 7.44 -13.83
N ALA A 163 2.44 6.34 -13.30
CA ALA A 163 2.27 5.03 -13.92
C ALA A 163 0.79 4.58 -13.91
N VAL A 164 0.09 4.76 -12.79
CA VAL A 164 -1.35 4.49 -12.68
C VAL A 164 -2.15 5.29 -13.70
N GLU A 165 -1.89 6.59 -13.82
CA GLU A 165 -2.58 7.44 -14.79
C GLU A 165 -2.30 7.01 -16.24
N ALA A 166 -1.05 6.65 -16.56
CA ALA A 166 -0.70 6.15 -17.88
C ALA A 166 -1.52 4.92 -18.26
N TYR A 167 -1.62 3.92 -17.38
CA TYR A 167 -2.49 2.76 -17.62
C TYR A 167 -3.97 3.14 -17.68
N GLN A 168 -4.45 4.05 -16.82
CA GLN A 168 -5.86 4.45 -16.80
C GLN A 168 -6.30 5.07 -18.13
N ARG A 169 -5.43 5.85 -18.77
CA ARG A 169 -5.68 6.51 -20.06
C ARG A 169 -5.68 5.56 -21.27
N LEU A 170 -5.18 4.33 -21.13
CA LEU A 170 -5.22 3.37 -22.24
C LEU A 170 -6.68 3.07 -22.65
N PRO A 171 -7.03 3.22 -23.94
CA PRO A 171 -8.41 3.08 -24.42
C PRO A 171 -8.94 1.65 -24.25
N LYS A 172 -8.05 0.66 -24.36
CA LYS A 172 -8.30 -0.74 -24.05
C LYS A 172 -7.14 -1.26 -23.22
N LYS A 173 -7.45 -1.97 -22.13
CA LYS A 173 -6.46 -2.65 -21.30
C LYS A 173 -6.54 -4.14 -21.51
N SER A 174 -5.41 -4.76 -21.88
CA SER A 174 -5.24 -6.21 -21.91
C SER A 174 -5.26 -6.81 -20.49
N LEU A 175 -5.23 -8.13 -20.37
CA LEU A 175 -5.10 -8.79 -19.06
C LEU A 175 -3.74 -8.51 -18.42
N ASP A 176 -2.70 -8.38 -19.24
CA ASP A 176 -1.36 -7.99 -18.83
C ASP A 176 -1.31 -6.55 -18.28
N ASP A 177 -1.91 -5.58 -19.00
CA ASP A 177 -2.00 -4.19 -18.52
C ASP A 177 -2.74 -4.07 -17.18
N ARG A 178 -3.75 -4.91 -16.98
CA ARG A 178 -4.49 -4.97 -15.70
C ARG A 178 -3.61 -5.54 -14.60
N TYR A 179 -2.82 -6.57 -14.91
CA TYR A 179 -1.87 -7.12 -13.96
C TYR A 179 -0.83 -6.07 -13.57
N HIS A 180 -0.27 -5.34 -14.54
CA HIS A 180 0.66 -4.24 -14.29
C HIS A 180 0.06 -3.14 -13.39
N LEU A 181 -1.15 -2.67 -13.71
CA LEU A 181 -1.84 -1.67 -12.90
C LEU A 181 -2.13 -2.18 -11.47
N GLY A 182 -2.55 -3.43 -11.34
CA GLY A 182 -2.78 -4.05 -10.04
C GLY A 182 -1.50 -4.22 -9.23
N ARG A 183 -0.39 -4.59 -9.88
CA ARG A 183 0.93 -4.69 -9.28
C ARG A 183 1.46 -3.36 -8.80
N ILE A 184 1.24 -2.26 -9.52
CA ILE A 184 1.55 -0.90 -9.03
C ILE A 184 0.78 -0.63 -7.73
N GLY A 185 -0.52 -0.98 -7.68
CA GLY A 185 -1.30 -0.91 -6.45
C GLY A 185 -0.70 -1.76 -5.32
N ALA A 186 -0.26 -2.97 -5.62
CA ALA A 186 0.30 -3.87 -4.62
C ALA A 186 1.61 -3.34 -4.00
N VAL A 187 2.55 -2.86 -4.82
CA VAL A 187 3.84 -2.34 -4.34
C VAL A 187 3.73 -0.99 -3.63
N THR A 188 2.62 -0.26 -3.85
CA THR A 188 2.34 1.02 -3.17
C THR A 188 1.45 0.89 -1.94
N GLY A 189 1.03 -0.33 -1.58
CA GLY A 189 0.16 -0.57 -0.43
C GLY A 189 -1.34 -0.37 -0.70
N VAL A 190 -1.73 -0.13 -1.96
CA VAL A 190 -3.13 0.10 -2.36
C VAL A 190 -3.82 -1.22 -2.70
N ALA A 191 -4.16 -1.99 -1.67
CA ALA A 191 -4.73 -3.34 -1.80
C ALA A 191 -6.03 -3.40 -2.63
N ASN A 192 -6.86 -2.36 -2.57
CA ASN A 192 -8.11 -2.30 -3.33
C ASN A 192 -7.87 -2.19 -4.84
N LEU A 193 -6.82 -1.49 -5.27
CA LEU A 193 -6.46 -1.39 -6.68
C LEU A 193 -5.98 -2.76 -7.20
N ALA A 194 -5.13 -3.45 -6.44
CA ALA A 194 -4.69 -4.80 -6.76
C ALA A 194 -5.88 -5.77 -6.87
N GLY A 195 -6.78 -5.75 -5.88
CA GLY A 195 -7.99 -6.59 -5.86
C GLY A 195 -8.90 -6.34 -7.07
N ALA A 196 -9.23 -5.08 -7.36
CA ALA A 196 -10.13 -4.74 -8.46
C ALA A 196 -9.59 -5.17 -9.84
N GLN A 197 -8.27 -5.04 -10.07
CA GLN A 197 -7.67 -5.53 -11.30
C GLN A 197 -7.65 -7.05 -11.37
N ALA A 198 -7.34 -7.73 -10.26
CA ALA A 198 -7.39 -9.19 -10.18
C ALA A 198 -8.80 -9.73 -10.46
N ASP A 199 -9.84 -9.11 -9.88
CA ASP A 199 -11.23 -9.49 -10.12
C ASP A 199 -11.59 -9.37 -11.60
N THR A 200 -11.17 -8.30 -12.26
CA THR A 200 -11.46 -8.12 -13.69
C THR A 200 -10.72 -9.16 -14.55
N ILE A 201 -9.47 -9.50 -14.21
CA ILE A 201 -8.74 -10.56 -14.91
C ILE A 201 -9.45 -11.90 -14.75
N LEU A 202 -9.87 -12.23 -13.53
CA LEU A 202 -10.50 -13.51 -13.21
C LEU A 202 -11.95 -13.62 -13.72
N GLN A 203 -12.65 -12.50 -13.92
CA GLN A 203 -13.95 -12.51 -14.61
C GLN A 203 -13.80 -12.90 -16.08
N GLN A 204 -12.74 -12.45 -16.75
CA GLN A 204 -12.50 -12.80 -18.16
C GLN A 204 -11.90 -14.20 -18.31
N ARG A 205 -10.97 -14.58 -17.43
CA ARG A 205 -10.33 -15.90 -17.43
C ARG A 205 -10.18 -16.41 -15.98
N PRO A 206 -11.11 -17.24 -15.49
CA PRO A 206 -11.17 -17.67 -14.08
C PRO A 206 -9.95 -18.41 -13.53
N THR A 207 -9.13 -18.97 -14.41
CA THR A 207 -7.90 -19.72 -14.12
C THR A 207 -6.62 -18.95 -14.41
N HIS A 208 -6.69 -17.68 -14.83
CA HIS A 208 -5.52 -16.89 -15.23
C HIS A 208 -4.48 -16.78 -14.11
N LEU A 209 -3.25 -17.19 -14.36
CA LEU A 209 -2.21 -17.29 -13.32
C LEU A 209 -1.93 -15.95 -12.67
N LEU A 210 -1.68 -14.90 -13.46
CA LEU A 210 -1.39 -13.55 -12.96
C LEU A 210 -2.57 -12.96 -12.16
N GLY A 211 -3.80 -13.27 -12.54
CA GLY A 211 -4.99 -12.83 -11.81
C GLY A 211 -5.10 -13.52 -10.45
N LEU A 212 -4.83 -14.82 -10.38
CA LEU A 212 -4.83 -15.58 -9.12
C LEU A 212 -3.72 -15.12 -8.18
N ILE A 213 -2.53 -14.85 -8.71
CA ILE A 213 -1.37 -14.30 -7.97
C ILE A 213 -1.73 -12.95 -7.37
N LEU A 214 -2.25 -12.03 -8.18
CA LEU A 214 -2.60 -10.69 -7.77
C LEU A 214 -3.76 -10.69 -6.76
N ALA A 215 -4.76 -11.57 -6.93
CA ALA A 215 -5.86 -11.73 -5.98
C ALA A 215 -5.36 -12.23 -4.62
N ALA A 216 -4.48 -13.24 -4.62
CA ALA A 216 -3.86 -13.74 -3.40
C ALA A 216 -3.08 -12.62 -2.69
N GLN A 217 -2.26 -11.87 -3.43
CA GLN A 217 -1.49 -10.74 -2.88
C GLN A 217 -2.41 -9.66 -2.30
N GLY A 218 -3.44 -9.23 -3.03
CA GLY A 218 -4.39 -8.23 -2.55
C GLY A 218 -5.13 -8.67 -1.29
N ALA A 219 -5.49 -9.95 -1.19
CA ALA A 219 -6.08 -10.51 0.02
C ALA A 219 -5.12 -10.47 1.23
N ARG A 220 -3.84 -10.82 1.04
CA ARG A 220 -2.84 -10.73 2.12
C ARG A 220 -2.63 -9.30 2.60
N MET A 221 -2.61 -8.33 1.68
CA MET A 221 -2.47 -6.93 2.04
C MET A 221 -3.63 -6.40 2.90
N ARG A 222 -4.82 -7.02 2.82
CA ARG A 222 -5.96 -6.72 3.68
C ARG A 222 -5.99 -7.53 4.98
N GLY A 223 -5.04 -8.45 5.18
CA GLY A 223 -5.03 -9.38 6.31
C GLY A 223 -5.93 -10.61 6.13
N ASP A 224 -6.50 -10.81 4.94
CA ASP A 224 -7.44 -11.91 4.65
C ASP A 224 -6.70 -13.20 4.26
N GLU A 225 -5.88 -13.75 5.16
CA GLU A 225 -4.99 -14.88 4.82
C GLU A 225 -5.75 -16.16 4.39
N GLY A 226 -6.97 -16.35 4.91
CA GLY A 226 -7.84 -17.45 4.49
C GLY A 226 -8.27 -17.33 3.03
N VAL A 227 -8.62 -16.12 2.59
CA VAL A 227 -8.97 -15.81 1.20
C VAL A 227 -7.73 -15.96 0.31
N ALA A 228 -6.57 -15.44 0.76
CA ALA A 228 -5.31 -15.56 0.04
C ALA A 228 -4.93 -17.04 -0.22
N ARG A 229 -5.05 -17.91 0.80
CA ARG A 229 -4.84 -19.37 0.65
C ARG A 229 -5.83 -20.02 -0.32
N GLY A 230 -7.04 -19.49 -0.42
CA GLY A 230 -8.02 -19.92 -1.42
C GLY A 230 -7.51 -19.69 -2.86
N TYR A 231 -6.97 -18.51 -3.13
CA TYR A 231 -6.39 -18.18 -4.43
C TYR A 231 -5.08 -18.94 -4.70
N ASP A 232 -4.21 -19.15 -3.70
CA ASP A 232 -3.01 -19.98 -3.83
C ASP A 232 -3.35 -21.42 -4.28
N ARG A 233 -4.37 -22.04 -3.68
CA ARG A 233 -4.81 -23.39 -4.09
C ARG A 233 -5.33 -23.42 -5.52
N ARG A 234 -6.10 -22.40 -5.92
CA ARG A 234 -6.57 -22.26 -7.30
C ARG A 234 -5.41 -22.06 -8.28
N LEU A 235 -4.39 -21.28 -7.90
CA LEU A 235 -3.19 -21.06 -8.70
C LEU A 235 -2.48 -22.40 -8.98
N LEU A 236 -2.24 -23.19 -7.93
CA LEU A 236 -1.58 -24.49 -8.06
C LEU A 236 -2.41 -25.47 -8.91
N ALA A 237 -3.74 -25.45 -8.78
CA ALA A 237 -4.64 -26.28 -9.57
C ALA A 237 -4.69 -25.88 -11.06
N ALA A 238 -4.66 -24.58 -11.35
CA ALA A 238 -4.69 -24.06 -12.72
C ALA A 238 -3.36 -24.20 -13.46
N LEU A 239 -2.24 -24.29 -12.72
CA LEU A 239 -0.88 -24.21 -13.24
C LEU A 239 -0.59 -25.13 -14.43
N PRO A 240 -0.93 -26.44 -14.42
CA PRO A 240 -0.59 -27.34 -15.53
C PRO A 240 -1.29 -26.95 -16.84
N ALA A 241 -2.59 -26.62 -16.75
CA ALA A 241 -3.40 -26.27 -17.91
C ALA A 241 -2.99 -24.90 -18.49
N GLU A 242 -2.76 -23.92 -17.62
CA GLU A 242 -2.38 -22.57 -18.02
C GLU A 242 -0.95 -22.50 -18.58
N ARG A 243 0.01 -23.27 -18.04
CA ARG A 243 1.36 -23.35 -18.63
C ARG A 243 1.33 -23.95 -20.04
N LYS A 244 0.45 -24.92 -20.29
CA LYS A 244 0.24 -25.48 -21.64
C LYS A 244 -0.39 -24.47 -22.60
N ALA A 245 -1.23 -23.57 -22.09
CA ALA A 245 -1.85 -22.52 -22.90
C ALA A 245 -0.84 -21.46 -23.41
N ALA A 246 0.33 -21.35 -22.76
CA ALA A 246 1.47 -20.56 -23.22
C ALA A 246 1.11 -19.12 -23.63
N LEU A 247 0.35 -18.41 -22.78
CA LEU A 247 0.03 -17.01 -23.03
C LEU A 247 1.32 -16.17 -23.05
N PRO A 248 1.46 -15.20 -23.99
CA PRO A 248 2.66 -14.38 -24.10
C PRO A 248 3.04 -13.68 -22.79
N GLU A 249 2.05 -13.16 -22.06
CA GLU A 249 2.24 -12.49 -20.77
C GLU A 249 2.80 -13.43 -19.69
N TYR A 250 2.57 -14.74 -19.77
CA TYR A 250 3.17 -15.68 -18.81
C TYR A 250 4.68 -15.77 -18.98
N ALA A 251 5.19 -15.67 -20.21
CA ALA A 251 6.63 -15.66 -20.46
C ALA A 251 7.28 -14.38 -19.93
N GLN A 252 6.60 -13.24 -20.06
CA GLN A 252 7.07 -11.95 -19.55
C GLN A 252 7.10 -11.93 -18.00
N HIS A 253 6.22 -12.68 -17.36
CA HIS A 253 6.05 -12.73 -15.90
C HIS A 253 6.46 -14.07 -15.26
N GLU A 254 7.33 -14.84 -15.91
CA GLU A 254 7.70 -16.19 -15.45
C GLU A 254 8.33 -16.18 -14.03
N ASN A 255 9.12 -15.14 -13.72
CA ASN A 255 9.70 -14.96 -12.39
C ASN A 255 8.64 -14.72 -11.31
N ASP A 256 7.61 -13.94 -11.61
CA ASP A 256 6.49 -13.70 -10.69
C ASP A 256 5.68 -14.97 -10.47
N ILE A 257 5.39 -15.71 -11.54
CA ILE A 257 4.67 -16.98 -11.49
C ILE A 257 5.45 -17.99 -10.64
N THR A 258 6.76 -18.12 -10.88
CA THR A 258 7.63 -19.04 -10.14
C THR A 258 7.64 -18.73 -8.66
N ARG A 259 7.92 -17.47 -8.28
CA ARG A 259 7.91 -17.03 -6.88
C ARG A 259 6.56 -17.25 -6.20
N ALA A 260 5.47 -16.96 -6.89
CA ALA A 260 4.14 -17.12 -6.34
C ALA A 260 3.78 -18.60 -6.13
N VAL A 261 4.15 -19.47 -7.06
CA VAL A 261 3.94 -20.93 -6.97
C VAL A 261 4.76 -21.54 -5.84
N GLU A 262 6.04 -21.17 -5.72
CA GLU A 262 6.90 -21.61 -4.60
C GLU A 262 6.33 -21.17 -3.25
N GLY A 263 5.93 -19.90 -3.15
CA GLY A 263 5.28 -19.38 -1.94
C GLY A 263 3.95 -20.09 -1.64
N ALA A 264 3.14 -20.39 -2.65
CA ALA A 264 1.87 -21.10 -2.45
C ALA A 264 2.09 -22.53 -1.95
N ARG A 265 3.13 -23.22 -2.45
CA ARG A 265 3.52 -24.56 -1.99
C ARG A 265 4.08 -24.56 -0.57
N SER A 266 4.84 -23.54 -0.19
CA SER A 266 5.41 -23.46 1.17
C SER A 266 4.35 -23.13 2.22
N ARG A 267 3.34 -22.31 1.88
CA ARG A 267 2.22 -21.96 2.78
C ARG A 267 1.11 -23.03 2.87
N GLY A 268 1.09 -23.97 1.93
CA GLY A 268 0.12 -25.07 1.89
C GLY A 268 0.57 -26.32 2.65
N GLN A 269 1.80 -26.34 3.14
CA GLN A 269 2.36 -27.32 4.06
C GLN A 269 2.13 -26.85 5.50
#